data_AF-A0A0H5RTY4-F1
#
_entry.id   AF-A0A0H5RTY4-F1
#
_cell.length_a   1.000
_cell.length_b   1.000
_cell.length_c   1.000
_cell.angle_alpha   90.00
_cell.angle_beta   90.00
_cell.angle_gamma   90.00
#
_symmetry.space_group_name_H-M   'P 1'
#
loop_
_entity.id
_entity.type
_entity.pdbx_description
1 polymer ?
#
loop_
_entity_poly.entity_id
_entity_poly.type
_entity_poly.pdbx_seq_one_letter_code
_entity_poly.pdbx_strand_id
1 'polypeptide(L)'
;MGHRHAMATAKVMRTAAFTGCGSPHGDIRVRARQRPAASPRQTHQLKTSTSTVAGRSPWMNDRVTVLRGFLADLHGLHLPPELARVQVAGHIELLVSVLRLNRQTARQYVTDDVLREIAIDIATAVSSE
;
A
#
# COMPACT_ATOMS: atom_id res chain seq x y z
N MET A 1 -37.42 40.32 14.23
CA MET A 1 -38.31 39.15 14.39
C MET A 1 -38.03 38.20 13.24
N GLY A 2 -37.82 36.91 13.55
CA GLY A 2 -37.79 35.83 12.57
C GLY A 2 -36.39 35.39 12.13
N HIS A 3 -36.04 34.12 11.99
CA HIS A 3 -36.69 32.88 12.40
C HIS A 3 -35.59 31.86 12.69
N ARG A 4 -35.84 31.04 13.72
CA ARG A 4 -35.03 29.89 14.11
C ARG A 4 -35.09 28.86 12.99
N HIS A 5 -33.96 28.31 12.57
CA HIS A 5 -33.94 27.08 11.80
C HIS A 5 -33.10 26.02 12.51
N ALA A 6 -33.70 24.84 12.58
CA ALA A 6 -33.45 23.77 13.52
C ALA A 6 -32.28 22.87 13.10
N MET A 7 -31.71 22.22 14.10
CA MET A 7 -30.78 21.11 13.99
C MET A 7 -31.40 19.93 13.22
N ALA A 8 -30.61 19.25 12.38
CA ALA A 8 -30.93 17.92 11.89
C ALA A 8 -29.69 17.01 12.05
N THR A 9 -29.79 16.08 12.99
CA THR A 9 -28.82 15.01 13.25
C THR A 9 -29.21 13.77 12.43
N ALA A 10 -28.37 13.38 11.48
CA ALA A 10 -28.55 12.13 10.74
C ALA A 10 -27.75 11.01 11.41
N LYS A 11 -28.43 10.16 12.19
CA LYS A 11 -27.89 8.92 12.76
C LYS A 11 -28.12 7.78 11.76
N VAL A 12 -27.06 7.34 11.08
CA VAL A 12 -27.11 6.16 10.22
C VAL A 12 -26.95 4.92 11.08
N MET A 13 -28.06 4.24 11.36
CA MET A 13 -28.07 2.82 11.73
C MET A 13 -28.09 1.98 10.44
N ARG A 14 -27.19 1.00 10.31
CA ARG A 14 -27.40 -0.11 9.37
C ARG A 14 -27.13 -1.44 10.07
N THR A 15 -28.22 -2.18 10.19
CA THR A 15 -28.37 -3.46 10.88
C THR A 15 -28.35 -4.62 9.88
N ALA A 16 -27.68 -5.68 10.33
CA ALA A 16 -27.89 -7.12 10.14
C ALA A 16 -27.79 -7.84 8.77
N ALA A 17 -27.03 -8.95 8.89
CA ALA A 17 -27.35 -10.32 8.51
C ALA A 17 -27.52 -10.66 7.03
N PHE A 18 -26.44 -11.18 6.46
CA PHE A 18 -26.52 -12.08 5.30
C PHE A 18 -26.63 -13.51 5.81
N THR A 19 -27.83 -14.06 5.64
CA THR A 19 -28.19 -15.46 5.81
C THR A 19 -27.55 -16.30 4.70
N GLY A 20 -26.80 -17.34 5.09
CA GLY A 20 -26.37 -18.41 4.20
C GLY A 20 -26.88 -19.74 4.74
N CYS A 21 -27.92 -20.27 4.10
CA CYS A 21 -28.59 -21.52 4.45
C CYS A 21 -27.81 -22.72 3.87
N GLY A 22 -27.62 -23.76 4.68
CA GLY A 22 -27.15 -25.08 4.25
C GLY A 22 -27.72 -26.15 5.19
N SER A 23 -28.72 -26.88 4.71
CA SER A 23 -29.59 -27.80 5.46
C SER A 23 -28.91 -29.12 5.90
N PRO A 24 -29.55 -29.88 6.83
CA PRO A 24 -28.95 -30.99 7.56
C PRO A 24 -29.41 -32.38 7.06
N HIS A 25 -28.54 -33.40 7.07
CA HIS A 25 -28.90 -34.79 7.40
C HIS A 25 -27.66 -35.70 7.43
N GLY A 26 -27.60 -36.59 8.43
CA GLY A 26 -26.74 -37.77 8.40
C GLY A 26 -26.02 -38.07 9.71
N ASP A 27 -26.76 -38.42 10.76
CA ASP A 27 -26.24 -39.19 11.89
C ASP A 27 -25.75 -40.57 11.41
N ILE A 28 -24.64 -41.08 11.98
CA ILE A 28 -24.45 -42.45 12.54
C ILE A 28 -22.97 -42.59 12.99
N ARG A 29 -22.81 -42.44 14.32
CA ARG A 29 -22.14 -43.33 15.29
C ARG A 29 -20.71 -43.91 15.09
N VAL A 30 -19.93 -43.65 16.16
CA VAL A 30 -19.10 -44.58 16.97
C VAL A 30 -17.57 -44.59 16.76
N ARG A 31 -16.92 -43.95 17.76
CA ARG A 31 -15.76 -44.40 18.57
C ARG A 31 -14.42 -44.67 17.86
N ALA A 32 -13.48 -43.75 18.08
CA ALA A 32 -12.13 -44.10 18.53
C ALA A 32 -11.51 -42.95 19.33
N ARG A 33 -11.03 -43.26 20.54
CA ARG A 33 -10.22 -42.38 21.38
C ARG A 33 -8.95 -41.99 20.62
N GLN A 34 -8.65 -40.70 20.49
CA GLN A 34 -7.26 -40.24 20.49
C GLN A 34 -7.11 -38.97 21.33
N ARG A 35 -6.19 -39.07 22.27
CA ARG A 35 -5.73 -38.06 23.22
C ARG A 35 -4.70 -37.17 22.51
N PRO A 36 -4.86 -35.85 22.46
CA PRO A 36 -3.72 -34.97 22.22
C PRO A 36 -3.16 -34.53 23.56
N ALA A 37 -1.90 -34.89 23.78
CA ALA A 37 -1.08 -34.37 24.86
C ALA A 37 -1.00 -32.84 24.78
N ALA A 38 -0.91 -32.23 25.95
CA ALA A 38 -0.64 -30.82 26.15
C ALA A 38 0.54 -30.34 25.26
N SER A 39 0.35 -29.22 24.58
CA SER A 39 1.45 -28.40 24.09
C SER A 39 1.26 -26.99 24.62
N PRO A 40 1.99 -26.57 25.67
CA PRO A 40 1.99 -25.20 26.13
C PRO A 40 2.97 -24.39 25.30
N ARG A 41 2.63 -23.10 25.12
CA ARG A 41 3.46 -22.00 24.58
C ARG A 41 3.46 -21.86 23.06
N GLN A 42 2.63 -20.93 22.60
CA GLN A 42 3.14 -19.87 21.74
C GLN A 42 2.34 -18.58 21.94
N THR A 43 2.72 -17.84 22.97
CA THR A 43 2.59 -16.39 23.01
C THR A 43 3.48 -15.80 21.92
N HIS A 44 2.97 -15.70 20.69
CA HIS A 44 3.50 -14.76 19.70
C HIS A 44 2.59 -13.54 19.68
N GLN A 45 2.80 -12.72 20.71
CA GLN A 45 2.55 -11.29 20.68
C GLN A 45 3.43 -10.68 19.56
N LEU A 46 2.98 -10.70 18.32
CA LEU A 46 3.54 -9.82 17.30
C LEU A 46 2.95 -8.42 17.53
N LYS A 47 3.54 -7.75 18.51
CA LYS A 47 3.61 -6.30 18.54
C LYS A 47 4.45 -5.86 17.34
N THR A 48 3.80 -5.27 16.36
CA THR A 48 4.40 -4.19 15.58
C THR A 48 3.27 -3.31 15.12
N SER A 49 2.97 -2.33 15.96
CA SER A 49 2.27 -1.11 15.58
C SER A 49 3.14 -0.41 14.52
N THR A 50 2.95 -0.75 13.25
CA THR A 50 3.56 0.01 12.15
C THR A 50 2.71 1.26 11.94
N SER A 51 3.28 2.37 12.41
CA SER A 51 2.78 3.74 12.27
C SER A 51 2.19 4.02 10.89
N THR A 52 0.97 4.54 10.89
CA THR A 52 0.10 4.85 9.74
C THR A 52 0.52 6.09 8.92
N VAL A 53 1.82 6.37 8.80
CA VAL A 53 2.33 7.53 8.05
C VAL A 53 2.50 7.17 6.55
N ALA A 54 1.42 7.41 5.82
CA ALA A 54 1.27 7.77 4.39
C ALA A 54 2.29 7.22 3.35
N GLY A 55 1.89 6.18 2.58
CA GLY A 55 2.61 5.85 1.33
C GLY A 55 2.40 4.50 0.64
N ARG A 56 1.40 3.68 1.02
CA ARG A 56 0.76 2.55 0.28
C ARG A 56 1.58 1.45 -0.44
N SER A 57 2.91 1.46 -0.55
CA SER A 57 3.65 0.33 -1.13
C SER A 57 5.11 0.30 -0.65
N PRO A 58 5.56 -0.76 0.07
CA PRO A 58 6.95 -0.90 0.51
C PRO A 58 7.97 -0.75 -0.63
N TRP A 59 7.67 -1.34 -1.78
CA TRP A 59 8.48 -1.21 -2.99
C TRP A 59 8.61 0.25 -3.48
N MET A 60 7.55 1.05 -3.42
CA MET A 60 7.60 2.46 -3.85
C MET A 60 8.50 3.27 -2.92
N ASN A 61 8.44 3.02 -1.61
CA ASN A 61 9.28 3.72 -0.64
C ASN A 61 10.77 3.40 -0.83
N ASP A 62 11.10 2.15 -1.17
CA ASP A 62 12.46 1.73 -1.52
C ASP A 62 12.99 2.52 -2.72
N ARG A 63 12.25 2.49 -3.85
CA ARG A 63 12.63 3.20 -5.07
C ARG A 63 12.74 4.72 -4.89
N VAL A 64 11.86 5.31 -4.07
CA VAL A 64 11.92 6.74 -3.70
C VAL A 64 13.16 7.05 -2.88
N THR A 65 13.56 6.16 -1.99
CA THR A 65 14.78 6.33 -1.19
C THR A 65 16.01 6.31 -2.09
N VAL A 66 16.08 5.36 -3.03
CA VAL A 66 17.15 5.26 -4.02
C VAL A 66 17.22 6.51 -4.90
N LEU A 67 16.10 6.94 -5.48
CA LEU A 67 16.05 8.14 -6.32
C LEU A 67 16.54 9.40 -5.57
N ARG A 68 16.10 9.56 -4.32
CA ARG A 68 16.53 10.68 -3.48
C ARG A 68 18.01 10.60 -3.12
N GLY A 69 18.56 9.41 -2.96
CA GLY A 69 20.00 9.19 -2.80
C GLY A 69 20.77 9.70 -4.02
N PHE A 70 20.38 9.28 -5.23
CA PHE A 70 21.03 9.76 -6.45
C PHE A 70 20.95 11.28 -6.63
N LEU A 71 19.79 11.89 -6.35
CA LEU A 71 19.64 13.35 -6.44
C LEU A 71 20.54 14.08 -5.43
N ALA A 72 20.64 13.59 -4.20
CA ALA A 72 21.49 14.19 -3.17
C ALA A 72 22.98 13.99 -3.47
N ASP A 73 23.38 12.76 -3.83
CA ASP A 73 24.78 12.38 -3.97
C ASP A 73 25.41 12.91 -5.27
N LEU A 74 24.65 12.91 -6.38
CA LEU A 74 25.17 13.29 -7.69
C LEU A 74 24.92 14.77 -8.01
N HIS A 75 23.83 15.35 -7.51
CA HIS A 75 23.38 16.69 -7.90
C HIS A 75 23.23 17.65 -6.72
N GLY A 76 23.41 17.20 -5.47
CA GLY A 76 23.18 18.04 -4.28
C GLY A 76 21.71 18.47 -4.10
N LEU A 77 20.78 17.80 -4.78
CA LEU A 77 19.37 18.16 -4.82
C LEU A 77 18.57 17.38 -3.77
N HIS A 78 17.84 18.11 -2.93
CA HIS A 78 16.96 17.52 -1.92
C HIS A 78 15.49 17.62 -2.34
N LEU A 79 14.97 16.54 -2.91
CA LEU A 79 13.56 16.47 -3.32
C LEU A 79 12.67 15.98 -2.15
N PRO A 80 11.51 16.63 -1.89
CA PRO A 80 10.49 16.10 -1.00
C PRO A 80 10.06 14.69 -1.41
N PRO A 81 9.86 13.76 -0.45
CA PRO A 81 9.55 12.37 -0.75
C PRO A 81 8.22 12.19 -1.51
N GLU A 82 7.28 13.12 -1.35
CA GLU A 82 6.02 13.14 -2.08
C GLU A 82 6.23 13.42 -3.56
N LEU A 83 7.11 14.37 -3.91
CA LEU A 83 7.46 14.66 -5.30
C LEU A 83 8.26 13.50 -5.91
N ALA A 84 9.20 12.91 -5.18
CA ALA A 84 9.92 11.73 -5.65
C ALA A 84 8.96 10.56 -5.97
N ARG A 85 7.91 10.36 -5.17
CA ARG A 85 6.86 9.36 -5.46
C ARG A 85 6.11 9.68 -6.74
N VAL A 86 5.79 10.95 -6.99
CA VAL A 86 5.12 11.36 -8.24
C VAL A 86 6.01 11.07 -9.44
N GLN A 87 7.31 11.32 -9.35
CA GLN A 87 8.26 11.03 -10.44
C GLN A 87 8.31 9.53 -10.75
N VAL A 88 8.50 8.69 -9.73
CA VAL A 88 8.53 7.23 -9.92
C VAL A 88 7.19 6.69 -10.42
N ALA A 89 6.07 7.18 -9.87
CA ALA A 89 4.75 6.76 -10.34
C ALA A 89 4.49 7.20 -11.79
N GLY A 90 4.83 8.45 -12.14
CA GLY A 90 4.72 8.97 -13.50
C GLY A 90 5.52 8.16 -14.50
N HIS A 91 6.75 7.77 -14.14
CA HIS A 91 7.56 6.89 -14.98
C HIS A 91 6.92 5.51 -15.18
N ILE A 92 6.33 4.91 -14.14
CA ILE A 92 5.61 3.63 -14.27
C ILE A 92 4.41 3.77 -15.21
N GLU A 93 3.62 4.84 -15.07
CA GLU A 93 2.48 5.07 -15.96
C GLU A 93 2.93 5.33 -17.41
N LEU A 94 4.08 5.99 -17.61
CA LEU A 94 4.69 6.15 -18.92
C LEU A 94 5.07 4.79 -19.51
N LEU A 95 5.74 3.91 -18.76
CA LEU A 95 6.10 2.56 -19.23
C LEU A 95 4.86 1.71 -19.55
N VAL A 96 3.82 1.78 -18.72
CA VAL A 96 2.53 1.13 -18.98
C VAL A 96 1.93 1.61 -20.29
N SER A 97 1.97 2.93 -20.54
CA SER A 97 1.43 3.53 -21.76
C SER A 97 2.28 3.24 -23.00
N VAL A 98 3.60 3.40 -22.94
CA VAL A 98 4.47 3.28 -24.11
C VAL A 98 4.69 1.82 -24.50
N LEU A 99 4.96 0.96 -23.51
CA LEU A 99 5.28 -0.45 -23.74
C LEU A 99 4.05 -1.37 -23.67
N ARG A 100 2.86 -0.82 -23.40
CA ARG A 100 1.59 -1.57 -23.27
C ARG A 100 1.69 -2.70 -22.22
N LEU A 101 2.45 -2.45 -21.16
CA LEU A 101 2.68 -3.40 -20.08
C LEU A 101 1.62 -3.26 -18.99
N ASN A 102 1.37 -4.34 -18.24
CA ASN A 102 0.65 -4.20 -16.98
C ASN A 102 1.55 -3.52 -15.93
N ARG A 103 0.93 -2.96 -14.89
CA ARG A 103 1.64 -2.21 -13.84
C ARG A 103 2.70 -3.02 -13.09
N GLN A 104 2.49 -4.32 -12.90
CA GLN A 104 3.44 -5.17 -12.19
C GLN A 104 4.68 -5.46 -13.04
N THR A 105 4.50 -5.67 -14.34
CA THR A 105 5.60 -5.82 -15.30
C THR A 105 6.36 -4.49 -15.46
N ALA A 106 5.66 -3.35 -15.54
CA ALA A 106 6.30 -2.04 -15.60
C ALA A 106 7.20 -1.76 -14.38
N ARG A 107 6.81 -2.19 -13.18
CA ARG A 107 7.66 -2.08 -11.97
C ARG A 107 9.00 -2.80 -12.10
N GLN A 108 9.09 -3.89 -12.86
CA GLN A 108 10.35 -4.62 -13.05
C GLN A 108 11.37 -3.83 -13.87
N TYR A 109 10.92 -2.85 -14.66
CA TYR A 109 11.78 -1.98 -15.45
C TYR A 109 12.27 -0.74 -14.68
N VAL A 110 11.77 -0.49 -13.45
CA VAL A 110 12.26 0.60 -12.59
C VAL A 110 13.50 0.12 -11.83
N THR A 111 14.60 -0.05 -12.58
CA THR A 111 15.91 -0.42 -12.05
C THR A 111 16.65 0.79 -11.47
N ASP A 112 17.74 0.54 -10.77
CA ASP A 112 18.55 1.62 -10.19
C ASP A 112 19.19 2.49 -11.28
N ASP A 113 19.55 1.92 -12.43
CA ASP A 113 20.03 2.67 -13.60
C ASP A 113 18.94 3.60 -14.15
N VAL A 114 17.70 3.13 -14.28
CA VAL A 114 16.57 3.96 -14.70
C VAL A 114 16.30 5.08 -13.69
N LEU A 115 16.42 4.79 -12.38
CA LEU A 115 16.29 5.83 -11.35
C LEU A 115 17.42 6.86 -11.40
N ARG A 116 18.64 6.46 -11.79
CA ARG A 116 19.74 7.38 -12.04
C ARG A 116 19.44 8.29 -13.22
N GLU A 117 18.93 7.75 -14.33
CA GLU A 117 18.53 8.56 -15.49
C GLU A 117 17.41 9.53 -15.13
N ILE A 118 16.39 9.10 -14.39
CA ILE A 118 15.34 9.99 -13.87
C ILE A 118 15.94 11.11 -13.00
N ALA A 119 16.97 10.82 -12.19
CA ALA A 119 17.63 11.85 -11.39
C ALA A 119 18.34 12.88 -12.26
N ILE A 120 19.00 12.43 -13.33
CA ILE A 120 19.67 13.30 -14.32
C ILE A 120 18.64 14.19 -15.04
N ASP A 121 17.52 13.61 -15.48
CA ASP A 121 16.44 14.33 -16.14
C ASP A 121 15.85 15.42 -15.23
N ILE A 122 15.65 15.12 -13.95
CA ILE A 122 15.18 16.09 -12.96
C ILE A 122 16.23 17.20 -12.76
N ALA A 123 17.49 16.85 -12.58
CA ALA A 123 18.56 17.82 -12.34
C ALA A 123 18.78 18.75 -13.53
N THR A 124 18.69 18.22 -14.75
CA THR A 124 18.79 19.01 -15.99
C THR A 124 17.59 19.94 -16.15
N ALA A 125 16.37 19.47 -15.86
CA ALA A 125 15.18 20.31 -15.89
C ALA A 125 15.26 21.48 -14.89
N VAL A 126 15.73 21.22 -13.66
CA VAL A 126 15.91 22.26 -12.63
C VAL A 126 17.03 23.23 -12.98
N SER A 127 18.10 22.78 -13.64
CA SER A 127 19.23 23.63 -14.02
C SER A 127 18.92 24.53 -15.22
N SER A 128 17.84 24.25 -15.96
CA SER A 128 17.43 24.99 -17.14
C SER A 128 16.49 26.18 -16.84
N GLU A 129 16.06 26.34 -15.58
CA GLU A 129 15.16 27.40 -15.11
C GLU A 129 15.94 28.53 -14.41
#